data_AF-A0A941I966-F1
#
_entry.id   AF-A0A941I966-F1
#
_cell.length_a   1.000
_cell.length_b   1.000
_cell.length_c   1.000
_cell.angle_alpha   90.00
_cell.angle_beta   90.00
_cell.angle_gamma   90.00
#
_symmetry.space_group_name_H-M   'P 1'
#
loop_
_entity.id
_entity.type
_entity.pdbx_description
1 polymer ?
#
loop_
_entity_poly.entity_id
_entity_poly.type
_entity_poly.pdbx_seq_one_letter_code
_entity_poly.pdbx_strand_id
1 'polypeptide(L)'
;KLAAGRVQLDNAALQFQDSSVSPAVKLTTENLNLQLQGWRSDLANAMQFQLQSRLNRKGSLKLNGSSTAQLAQLKLDLDAQGLPVAGLYPYFSSLLNVEITQGVASAKGQLQLARVLEPQREIRYQGKL
;
A
#
# COMPACT_ATOMS: atom_id res chain seq x y z
N LYS A 1 -11.70 -8.54 -19.35
CA LYS A 1 -10.52 -8.60 -18.45
C LYS A 1 -9.47 -7.65 -18.99
N LEU A 2 -8.98 -6.70 -18.19
CA LEU A 2 -8.02 -5.69 -18.64
C LEU A 2 -6.61 -6.15 -18.25
N ALA A 3 -5.69 -6.12 -19.19
CA ALA A 3 -4.29 -6.46 -18.96
C ALA A 3 -3.43 -5.38 -19.61
N ALA A 4 -2.47 -4.85 -18.86
CA ALA A 4 -1.50 -3.89 -19.37
C ALA A 4 -0.11 -4.37 -18.98
N GLY A 5 0.77 -4.58 -19.96
CA GLY A 5 2.16 -4.97 -19.69
C GLY A 5 2.88 -3.95 -18.81
N ARG A 6 2.51 -2.68 -18.93
CA ARG A 6 2.98 -1.57 -18.10
C ARG A 6 1.87 -0.55 -17.90
N VAL A 7 1.72 -0.06 -16.68
CA VAL A 7 0.89 1.12 -16.35
C VAL A 7 1.81 2.16 -15.72
N GLN A 8 1.74 3.39 -16.22
CA GLN A 8 2.49 4.51 -15.66
C GLN A 8 1.51 5.64 -15.41
N LEU A 9 1.67 6.26 -14.25
CA LEU A 9 1.03 7.50 -13.87
C LEU A 9 2.14 8.42 -13.42
N ASP A 10 2.30 9.54 -14.13
CA ASP A 10 3.37 10.49 -13.89
C ASP A 10 2.79 11.81 -13.39
N ASN A 11 3.44 12.37 -12.37
CA ASN A 11 3.15 13.67 -11.80
C ASN A 11 1.66 13.92 -11.42
N ALA A 12 0.98 12.90 -10.90
CA ALA A 12 -0.39 13.05 -10.44
C ALA A 12 -0.47 13.78 -9.08
N ALA A 13 -1.64 14.33 -8.79
CA ALA A 13 -1.97 14.87 -7.48
C ALA A 13 -3.30 14.25 -7.03
N LEU A 14 -3.33 13.68 -5.82
CA LEU A 14 -4.52 13.11 -5.22
C LEU A 14 -4.75 13.73 -3.85
N GLN A 15 -6.01 14.01 -3.56
CA GLN A 15 -6.47 14.35 -2.22
C GLN A 15 -7.34 13.22 -1.71
N PHE A 16 -6.99 12.69 -0.56
CA PHE A 16 -7.72 11.63 0.12
C PHE A 16 -8.10 12.12 1.51
N GLN A 17 -9.32 11.81 1.93
CA GLN A 17 -9.79 12.08 3.28
C GLN A 17 -10.20 10.77 3.92
N ASP A 18 -9.51 10.41 4.99
CA ASP A 18 -9.87 9.28 5.84
C ASP A 18 -10.81 9.75 6.93
N SER A 19 -12.09 9.37 6.82
CA SER A 19 -13.12 9.65 7.82
C SER A 19 -13.36 8.46 8.77
N SER A 20 -12.52 7.42 8.73
CA SER A 20 -12.59 6.27 9.67
C SER A 20 -12.00 6.58 11.04
N VAL A 21 -11.19 7.64 11.14
CA VAL A 21 -10.58 8.15 12.37
C VAL A 21 -11.15 9.52 12.73
N SER A 22 -11.06 9.89 14.01
CA SER A 22 -11.52 11.19 14.52
C SER A 22 -10.38 11.95 15.20
N PRO A 23 -10.12 13.22 14.82
CA PRO A 23 -10.68 13.93 13.66
C PRO A 23 -10.31 13.28 12.32
N ALA A 24 -11.12 13.53 11.28
CA ALA A 24 -10.85 13.00 9.94
C ALA A 24 -9.50 13.51 9.40
N VAL A 25 -8.71 12.61 8.83
CA VAL A 25 -7.36 12.91 8.34
C VAL A 25 -7.40 13.23 6.84
N LYS A 26 -6.85 14.38 6.44
CA LYS A 26 -6.68 14.75 5.04
C LYS A 26 -5.24 14.49 4.59
N LEU A 27 -5.09 13.70 3.54
CA LEU A 27 -3.81 13.39 2.90
C LEU A 27 -3.80 14.00 1.50
N THR A 28 -2.85 14.90 1.25
CA THR A 28 -2.58 15.42 -0.09
C THR A 28 -1.28 14.81 -0.60
N THR A 29 -1.34 14.27 -1.79
CA THR A 29 -0.18 13.76 -2.52
C THR A 29 0.13 14.66 -3.70
N GLU A 30 1.40 14.97 -3.89
CA GLU A 30 1.92 15.77 -5.00
C GLU A 30 3.05 15.01 -5.68
N ASN A 31 3.25 15.26 -6.97
CA ASN A 31 4.24 14.56 -7.79
C ASN A 31 4.14 13.03 -7.62
N LEU A 32 2.92 12.50 -7.59
CA LEU A 32 2.68 11.08 -7.47
C LEU A 32 3.07 10.41 -8.78
N ASN A 33 4.10 9.58 -8.71
CA ASN A 33 4.57 8.76 -9.80
C ASN A 33 4.36 7.30 -9.42
N LEU A 34 3.56 6.58 -10.19
CA LEU A 34 3.27 5.16 -10.01
C LEU A 34 3.65 4.41 -11.28
N GLN A 35 4.42 3.34 -11.11
CA GLN A 35 4.76 2.43 -12.18
C GLN A 35 4.35 1.02 -11.77
N LEU A 36 3.56 0.36 -12.60
CA LEU A 36 3.18 -1.04 -12.46
C LEU A 36 3.68 -1.80 -13.69
N GLN A 37 4.28 -2.97 -13.47
CA GLN A 37 4.72 -3.86 -14.54
C GLN A 37 4.08 -5.23 -14.36
N GLY A 38 3.52 -5.78 -15.44
CA GLY A 38 2.78 -7.05 -15.40
C GLY A 38 1.39 -6.95 -14.75
N TRP A 39 0.81 -5.75 -14.66
CA TRP A 39 -0.50 -5.55 -14.05
C TRP A 39 -1.62 -6.17 -14.87
N ARG A 40 -2.51 -6.88 -14.18
CA ARG A 40 -3.76 -7.40 -14.74
C ARG A 40 -4.87 -7.17 -13.74
N SER A 41 -6.06 -6.84 -14.26
CA SER A 41 -7.25 -6.63 -13.43
C SER A 41 -7.69 -7.89 -12.68
N ASP A 42 -7.32 -9.07 -13.17
CA ASP A 42 -7.60 -10.36 -12.52
C ASP A 42 -6.51 -10.79 -11.52
N LEU A 43 -5.46 -9.98 -11.34
CA LEU A 43 -4.31 -10.26 -10.47
C LEU A 43 -3.67 -11.64 -10.73
N ALA A 44 -3.88 -12.22 -11.93
CA ALA A 44 -3.47 -13.58 -12.22
C ALA A 44 -1.94 -13.74 -12.40
N ASN A 45 -1.23 -12.63 -12.54
CA ASN A 45 0.22 -12.61 -12.78
C ASN A 45 0.97 -12.02 -11.60
N ALA A 46 2.25 -12.35 -11.52
CA ALA A 46 3.18 -11.59 -10.72
C ALA A 46 3.28 -10.15 -11.25
N MET A 47 3.41 -9.19 -10.35
CA MET A 47 3.48 -7.77 -10.66
C MET A 47 4.57 -7.11 -9.85
N GLN A 48 5.29 -6.18 -10.47
CA GLN A 48 6.19 -5.25 -9.79
C GLN A 48 5.55 -3.87 -9.76
N PHE A 49 5.75 -3.14 -8.66
CA PHE A 49 5.24 -1.80 -8.53
C PHE A 49 6.24 -0.88 -7.83
N GLN A 50 6.22 0.39 -8.24
CA GLN A 50 6.99 1.46 -7.64
C GLN A 50 6.09 2.68 -7.50
N LEU A 51 6.04 3.26 -6.30
CA LEU A 51 5.32 4.49 -6.00
C LEU A 51 6.29 5.50 -5.40
N GLN A 52 6.25 6.73 -5.88
CA GLN A 52 6.98 7.85 -5.32
C GLN A 52 6.06 9.05 -5.23
N SER A 53 6.03 9.72 -4.09
CA SER A 53 5.14 10.86 -3.89
C SER A 53 5.66 11.80 -2.79
N ARG A 54 5.24 13.07 -2.85
CA ARG A 54 5.31 14.00 -1.72
C ARG A 54 3.98 14.05 -0.98
N LEU A 55 4.01 13.82 0.33
CA LEU A 55 2.83 13.92 1.19
C LEU A 55 2.81 15.25 1.94
N ASN A 56 1.65 15.90 1.91
CA ASN A 56 1.36 17.15 2.63
C ASN A 56 2.47 18.20 2.46
N ARG A 57 3.03 18.31 1.24
CA ARG A 57 4.07 19.26 0.81
C ARG A 57 5.44 19.15 1.49
N LYS A 58 5.57 18.32 2.53
CA LYS A 58 6.77 18.28 3.39
C LYS A 58 7.49 16.94 3.35
N GLY A 59 6.73 15.83 3.40
CA GLY A 59 7.30 14.50 3.49
C GLY A 59 7.44 13.83 2.13
N SER A 60 8.37 12.88 2.00
CA SER A 60 8.48 12.01 0.84
C SER A 60 8.16 10.58 1.20
N LEU A 61 7.47 9.88 0.31
CA LEU A 61 7.18 8.45 0.39
C LEU A 61 7.67 7.76 -0.87
N LYS A 62 8.44 6.69 -0.66
CA LYS A 62 8.83 5.75 -1.70
C LYS A 62 8.40 4.35 -1.28
N LEU A 63 7.74 3.65 -2.19
CA LEU A 63 7.39 2.25 -2.05
C LEU A 63 7.90 1.50 -3.27
N ASN A 64 8.61 0.40 -3.04
CA ASN A 64 8.98 -0.53 -4.09
C ASN A 64 8.51 -1.91 -3.68
N GLY A 65 7.95 -2.67 -4.60
CA GLY A 65 7.45 -3.98 -4.24
C GLY A 65 7.19 -4.90 -5.40
N SER A 66 6.92 -6.14 -5.03
CA SER A 66 6.50 -7.18 -5.95
C SER A 66 5.45 -8.06 -5.30
N SER A 67 4.59 -8.62 -6.12
CA SER A 67 3.60 -9.60 -5.71
C SER A 67 3.57 -10.78 -6.66
N THR A 68 3.18 -11.94 -6.16
CA THR A 68 2.88 -13.11 -6.99
C THR A 68 1.41 -13.11 -7.38
N ALA A 69 1.03 -14.07 -8.24
CA ALA A 69 -0.35 -14.26 -8.65
C ALA A 69 -1.30 -14.31 -7.44
N GLN A 70 -2.45 -13.66 -7.59
CA GLN A 70 -3.50 -13.55 -6.58
C GLN A 70 -3.04 -12.90 -5.27
N LEU A 71 -1.93 -12.13 -5.29
CA LEU A 71 -1.30 -11.57 -4.10
C LEU A 71 -0.96 -12.63 -3.05
N ALA A 72 -0.64 -13.86 -3.47
CA ALA A 72 -0.31 -14.95 -2.56
C ALA A 72 0.95 -14.63 -1.74
N GLN A 73 1.90 -13.91 -2.35
CA GLN A 73 3.03 -13.30 -1.67
C GLN A 73 3.15 -11.84 -2.09
N LEU A 74 3.45 -10.96 -1.13
CA LEU A 74 3.70 -9.54 -1.33
C LEU A 74 4.97 -9.17 -0.60
N LYS A 75 5.93 -8.58 -1.31
CA LYS A 75 7.14 -7.98 -0.73
C LYS A 75 7.11 -6.49 -1.02
N LEU A 76 7.33 -5.69 0.01
CA LEU A 76 7.26 -4.23 -0.08
C LEU A 76 8.38 -3.61 0.75
N ASP A 77 9.20 -2.79 0.12
CA ASP A 77 10.17 -1.91 0.75
C ASP A 77 9.53 -0.52 0.87
N LEU A 78 9.48 0.00 2.10
CA LEU A 78 8.95 1.31 2.43
C LEU A 78 10.08 2.23 2.89
N ASP A 79 10.14 3.43 2.32
CA ASP A 79 11.01 4.51 2.74
C ASP A 79 10.18 5.81 2.81
N ALA A 80 9.84 6.20 4.03
CA ALA A 80 9.11 7.41 4.34
C ALA A 80 10.04 8.37 5.08
N GLN A 81 10.11 9.62 4.63
CA GLN A 81 11.04 10.60 5.19
C GLN A 81 10.33 11.92 5.45
N GLY A 82 10.53 12.46 6.65
CA GLY A 82 10.05 13.80 7.00
C GLY A 82 8.52 13.95 6.99
N LEU A 83 7.77 12.87 7.24
CA LEU A 83 6.32 12.90 7.27
C LEU A 83 5.82 13.75 8.46
N PRO A 84 4.95 14.76 8.26
CA PRO A 84 4.39 15.55 9.36
C PRO A 84 3.51 14.68 10.26
N VAL A 85 3.93 14.49 11.51
CA VAL A 85 3.29 13.56 12.45
C VAL A 85 2.00 14.13 13.02
N ALA A 86 1.95 15.44 13.25
CA ALA A 86 0.75 16.11 13.79
C ALA A 86 -0.52 15.84 12.95
N GLY A 87 -0.39 15.77 11.61
CA GLY A 87 -1.51 15.48 10.71
C GLY A 87 -1.98 14.02 10.74
N LEU A 88 -1.22 13.13 11.36
CA LEU A 88 -1.52 11.70 11.49
C LEU A 88 -1.88 11.33 12.94
N TYR A 89 -1.97 12.31 13.85
CA TYR A 89 -2.29 12.11 15.26
C TYR A 89 -3.44 11.13 15.54
N PRO A 90 -4.55 11.15 14.78
CA PRO A 90 -5.68 10.24 15.02
C PRO A 90 -5.34 8.75 14.94
N TYR A 91 -4.25 8.35 14.28
CA TYR A 91 -3.86 6.94 14.16
C TYR A 91 -3.09 6.38 15.36
N PHE A 92 -2.61 7.24 16.26
CA PHE A 92 -1.81 6.83 17.42
C PHE A 92 -2.17 7.58 18.70
N SER A 93 -3.23 8.39 18.68
CA SER A 93 -3.76 9.09 19.85
C SER A 93 -4.14 8.13 20.99
N SER A 94 -4.63 6.93 20.68
CA SER A 94 -4.93 5.91 21.68
C SER A 94 -3.69 5.27 22.32
N LEU A 95 -2.53 5.37 21.66
CA LEU A 95 -1.27 4.80 22.12
C LEU A 95 -0.46 5.79 22.96
N LEU A 96 -0.75 7.09 22.82
CA LEU A 96 0.04 8.17 23.40
C LEU A 96 -0.84 9.12 24.21
N ASN A 97 -0.57 9.24 25.51
CA ASN A 97 -1.25 10.23 26.37
C ASN A 97 -0.65 11.64 26.24
N VAL A 98 -0.30 12.04 25.01
CA VAL A 98 0.28 13.35 24.69
C VAL A 98 -0.34 13.88 23.41
N GLU A 99 -0.44 15.20 23.27
CA GLU A 99 -0.84 15.85 22.02
C GLU A 99 0.40 16.23 21.21
N ILE A 100 0.49 15.79 19.95
CA ILE A 100 1.59 16.15 19.06
C ILE A 100 1.17 17.35 18.22
N THR A 101 1.63 18.54 18.59
CA THR A 101 1.33 19.78 17.86
C THR A 101 2.20 19.95 16.60
N GLN A 102 3.48 19.55 16.67
CA GLN A 102 4.42 19.58 15.55
C GLN A 102 5.44 18.44 15.66
N GLY A 103 5.93 17.98 14.51
CA GLY A 103 6.96 16.95 14.44
C GLY A 103 7.05 16.31 13.06
N VAL A 104 8.19 15.72 12.76
CA VAL A 104 8.41 14.90 11.57
C VAL A 104 8.89 13.52 11.96
N ALA A 105 8.40 12.50 11.24
CA ALA A 105 8.86 11.13 11.40
C ALA A 105 9.39 10.60 10.07
N SER A 106 10.37 9.72 10.19
CA SER A 106 10.91 8.94 9.08
C SER A 106 10.83 7.47 9.46
N ALA A 107 10.48 6.62 8.51
CA ALA A 107 10.38 5.19 8.70
C ALA A 107 10.93 4.48 7.48
N LYS A 108 11.77 3.48 7.70
CA LYS A 108 12.26 2.59 6.67
C LYS A 108 12.05 1.16 7.11
N GLY A 109 11.51 0.33 6.22
CA GLY A 109 11.16 -1.03 6.59
C GLY A 109 10.86 -1.91 5.38
N GLN A 110 10.81 -3.20 5.65
CA GLN A 110 10.44 -4.22 4.67
C GLN A 110 9.23 -4.96 5.22
N LEU A 111 8.20 -5.09 4.40
CA LEU A 111 6.99 -5.84 4.68
C LEU A 111 6.95 -7.06 3.77
N GLN A 112 6.72 -8.23 4.37
CA GLN A 112 6.48 -9.46 3.63
C GLN A 112 5.16 -10.06 4.12
N LEU A 113 4.24 -10.25 3.18
CA LEU A 113 2.96 -10.90 3.43
C LEU A 113 2.91 -12.20 2.63
N ALA A 114 2.51 -13.29 3.27
CA ALA A 114 2.23 -14.55 2.60
C ALA A 114 0.82 -15.01 3.00
N ARG A 115 -0.06 -15.14 2.01
CA ARG A 115 -1.41 -15.69 2.21
C ARG A 115 -1.33 -17.20 2.01
N VAL A 116 -1.80 -17.95 3.01
CA VAL A 116 -2.07 -19.38 2.85
C VAL A 116 -3.35 -19.49 2.03
N LEU A 117 -3.23 -19.82 0.74
CA LEU A 117 -4.39 -20.15 -0.08
C LEU A 117 -4.87 -21.52 0.38
N GLU A 118 -6.10 -21.61 0.89
CA GLU A 118 -6.69 -22.91 1.19
C GLU A 118 -6.77 -23.70 -0.12
N PRO A 119 -6.12 -24.88 -0.22
CA PRO A 119 -6.27 -25.70 -1.41
C PRO A 119 -7.73 -26.13 -1.48
N GLN A 120 -8.36 -25.89 -2.63
CA GLN A 120 -9.71 -26.38 -2.92
C GLN A 120 -9.66 -27.92 -2.88
N ARG A 121 -9.99 -28.50 -1.73
CA ARG A 121 -9.97 -29.95 -1.54
C ARG A 121 -11.23 -30.54 -2.15
N GLU A 122 -11.15 -30.95 -3.41
CA GLU A 122 -12.19 -31.77 -4.02
C GLU A 122 -11.91 -33.25 -3.67
N ILE A 123 -12.59 -33.77 -2.65
CA ILE A 123 -12.52 -35.20 -2.31
C ILE A 123 -13.58 -35.91 -3.15
N ARG A 124 -13.15 -36.68 -4.16
CA ARG A 124 -14.02 -37.58 -4.92
C ARG A 124 -13.76 -39.02 -4.49
N TYR A 125 -14.80 -39.71 -4.04
CA TYR A 125 -14.80 -41.16 -3.78
C TYR A 125 -15.68 -41.84 -4.83
N GLN A 126 -15.13 -42.85 -5.52
CA GLN A 126 -15.89 -43.75 -6.39
C GLN A 126 -15.61 -45.20 -5.96
N GLY A 127 -16.65 -45.90 -5.53
CA GLY A 127 -16.64 -47.33 -5.27
C GLY A 127 -17.92 -47.97 -5.80
N LYS A 128 -17.82 -49.21 -6.29
CA LYS A 128 -18.96 -50.09 -6.60
C LYS A 128 -18.88 -51.31 -5.67
N LEU A 129 -20.04 -51.72 -5.15
CA LEU A 129 -20.24 -52.94 -4.37
C LEU A 129 -20.04 -54.19 -5.23
#